data_AF-A0A1V4QM42-F1
#
_entry.id   AF-A0A1V4QM42-F1
#
_cell.length_a   1.000
_cell.length_b   1.000
_cell.length_c   1.000
_cell.angle_alpha   90.00
_cell.angle_beta   90.00
_cell.angle_gamma   90.00
#
_symmetry.space_group_name_H-M   'P 1'
#
loop_
_entity.id
_entity.type
_entity.pdbx_description
1 polymer ?
#
loop_
_entity_poly.entity_id
_entity_poly.type
_entity_poly.pdbx_seq_one_letter_code
_entity_poly.pdbx_strand_id
1 'polypeptide(L)'
;MYVQAAEHFPGIVLLPAGNSIRFDTARFYAELPEMLAHWEEPDYFGMKILDENDRPLIFNDEVRSILMDFMARRVQVQLQRLKAKHPRAFMFIDEPGLQFIFSSVSGYTDTKAREDLDRFLAQIDRPRGIHLCGNPDWEFLLKRDLDILSMDIYTNAEIFRCFGPDIRRFVERGAVLSWGIVPTGFEAFNQEFQDHLISTLEDIWTTSAQAGIERQQLVAQAYAWEQVRSECHYFLTLGQAAPGSLTIKD
;
A
#
# COMPACT_ATOMS: atom_id res chain seq x y z
N MET A 1 5.75 1.68 8.19
CA MET A 1 5.35 2.65 9.21
C MET A 1 3.90 2.96 8.92
N TYR A 2 2.99 2.45 9.74
CA TYR A 2 1.56 2.67 9.56
C TYR A 2 1.22 4.11 9.95
N VAL A 3 0.37 4.79 9.17
CA VAL A 3 -0.12 6.14 9.48
C VAL A 3 -1.64 6.08 9.43
N GLN A 4 -2.28 5.94 10.59
CA GLN A 4 -3.67 6.39 10.72
C GLN A 4 -3.68 7.91 10.36
N ALA A 5 -4.72 8.44 9.69
CA ALA A 5 -4.72 9.68 8.89
C ALA A 5 -5.98 10.65 8.87
N ALA A 6 -6.81 10.78 9.93
CA ALA A 6 -8.03 11.63 10.04
C ALA A 6 -8.45 12.26 11.43
N GLU A 7 -7.85 11.96 12.61
CA GLU A 7 -7.80 12.85 13.80
C GLU A 7 -7.59 14.31 13.33
N HIS A 8 -8.22 15.30 13.94
CA HIS A 8 -8.26 16.69 13.44
C HIS A 8 -8.59 16.93 11.93
N PHE A 9 -8.98 15.94 11.12
CA PHE A 9 -9.36 16.19 9.73
C PHE A 9 -10.67 16.99 9.76
N PRO A 10 -10.76 18.10 9.00
CA PRO A 10 -11.88 19.02 9.13
C PRO A 10 -13.18 18.29 8.81
N GLY A 11 -14.22 18.59 9.58
CA GLY A 11 -15.51 17.91 9.49
C GLY A 11 -15.59 16.57 10.22
N ILE A 12 -14.52 16.05 10.84
CA ILE A 12 -14.60 14.77 11.55
C ILE A 12 -15.40 14.85 12.86
N VAL A 13 -16.40 13.98 12.95
CA VAL A 13 -17.23 13.74 14.12
C VAL A 13 -16.96 12.34 14.64
N LEU A 14 -16.32 12.25 15.81
CA LEU A 14 -16.17 10.99 16.54
C LEU A 14 -17.48 10.67 17.27
N LEU A 15 -17.96 9.43 17.16
CA LEU A 15 -19.17 8.94 17.85
C LEU A 15 -18.80 7.77 18.77
N PRO A 16 -18.26 8.02 19.98
CA PRO A 16 -17.70 6.98 20.85
C PRO A 16 -18.71 5.89 21.24
N ALA A 17 -19.99 6.26 21.42
CA ALA A 17 -21.06 5.32 21.76
C ALA A 17 -21.39 4.31 20.63
N GLY A 18 -21.05 4.63 19.38
CA GLY A 18 -21.24 3.75 18.22
C GLY A 18 -19.93 3.15 17.67
N ASN A 19 -18.78 3.47 18.28
CA ASN A 19 -17.44 3.15 17.77
C ASN A 19 -17.27 3.53 16.27
N SER A 20 -17.82 4.67 15.87
CA SER A 20 -17.84 5.13 14.48
C SER A 20 -17.30 6.55 14.32
N ILE A 21 -16.84 6.84 13.11
CA ILE A 21 -16.31 8.14 12.68
C ILE A 21 -17.13 8.60 11.49
N ARG A 22 -17.65 9.82 11.56
CA ARG A 22 -18.42 10.45 10.48
C ARG A 22 -17.79 11.77 10.04
N PHE A 23 -18.18 12.22 8.85
CA PHE A 23 -17.81 13.48 8.26
C PHE A 23 -19.04 14.38 8.14
N ASP A 24 -18.89 15.64 8.54
CA ASP A 24 -19.89 16.69 8.42
C ASP A 24 -19.37 17.76 7.44
N THR A 25 -20.07 17.89 6.31
CA THR A 25 -19.69 18.77 5.21
C THR A 25 -19.70 20.26 5.59
N ALA A 26 -20.65 20.70 6.44
CA ALA A 26 -20.72 22.11 6.86
C ALA A 26 -19.55 22.46 7.80
N ARG A 27 -19.23 21.53 8.71
CA ARG A 27 -18.09 21.64 9.63
C ARG A 27 -16.76 21.57 8.89
N PHE A 28 -16.65 20.74 7.84
CA PHE A 28 -15.47 20.70 6.96
C PHE A 28 -15.14 22.08 6.39
N TYR A 29 -16.12 22.79 5.81
CA TYR A 29 -15.88 24.13 5.27
C TYR A 29 -15.50 25.17 6.34
N ALA A 30 -15.98 25.00 7.58
CA ALA A 30 -15.63 25.88 8.70
C ALA A 30 -14.21 25.63 9.24
N GLU A 31 -13.77 24.37 9.28
CA GLU A 31 -12.46 23.94 9.81
C GLU A 31 -11.36 23.91 8.72
N LEU A 32 -11.72 24.03 7.44
CA LEU A 32 -10.79 24.05 6.29
C LEU A 32 -9.62 25.05 6.46
N PRO A 33 -9.79 26.28 6.98
CA PRO A 33 -8.67 27.21 7.17
C PRO A 33 -7.65 26.73 8.22
N GLU A 34 -8.10 26.03 9.27
CA GLU A 34 -7.23 25.48 10.32
C GLU A 34 -6.45 24.27 9.80
N MET A 35 -7.12 23.38 9.06
CA MET A 35 -6.44 22.29 8.33
C MET A 35 -5.40 22.81 7.33
N LEU A 36 -5.68 23.90 6.61
CA LEU A 36 -4.71 24.53 5.71
C LEU A 36 -3.50 25.12 6.46
N ALA A 37 -3.68 25.59 7.70
CA ALA A 37 -2.59 26.09 8.54
C ALA A 37 -1.68 24.94 9.04
N HIS A 38 -2.26 23.79 9.39
CA HIS A 38 -1.54 22.59 9.87
C HIS A 38 -1.25 21.56 8.76
N TRP A 39 -1.40 21.93 7.48
CA TRP A 39 -1.33 21.04 6.30
C TRP A 39 0.02 20.30 6.15
N GLU A 40 1.09 20.80 6.76
CA GLU A 40 2.42 20.20 6.72
C GLU A 40 2.78 19.41 8.00
N GLU A 41 1.87 19.33 8.98
CA GLU A 41 2.07 18.62 10.25
C GLU A 41 1.53 17.19 10.15
N PRO A 42 2.39 16.18 9.92
CA PRO A 42 1.91 14.86 9.52
C PRO A 42 1.46 14.01 10.70
N ASP A 43 1.69 14.47 11.93
CA ASP A 43 1.34 13.82 13.19
C ASP A 43 -0.09 14.21 13.64
N TYR A 44 -0.70 15.20 12.99
CA TYR A 44 -1.97 15.82 13.38
C TYR A 44 -3.22 15.03 12.91
N PHE A 45 -3.11 13.83 12.29
CA PHE A 45 -4.30 13.12 11.76
C PHE A 45 -4.25 11.55 11.80
N GLY A 46 -5.31 10.83 12.33
CA GLY A 46 -5.67 9.34 12.48
C GLY A 46 -7.01 8.68 11.84
N MET A 47 -7.07 7.58 11.02
CA MET A 47 -8.07 7.34 9.88
C MET A 47 -9.23 6.29 9.96
N LYS A 48 -10.33 6.57 9.20
CA LYS A 48 -11.20 5.77 8.26
C LYS A 48 -12.56 6.51 8.15
N ILE A 49 -12.87 7.20 7.05
CA ILE A 49 -13.93 8.22 7.04
C ILE A 49 -15.18 7.84 6.20
N LEU A 50 -16.36 7.93 6.82
CA LEU A 50 -17.68 7.88 6.16
C LEU A 50 -18.37 9.26 6.21
N ASP A 51 -19.22 9.57 5.24
CA ASP A 51 -20.09 10.75 5.22
C ASP A 51 -21.31 10.61 6.17
N GLU A 52 -22.16 11.63 6.22
CA GLU A 52 -23.36 11.65 7.04
C GLU A 52 -24.41 10.58 6.66
N ASN A 53 -24.26 9.94 5.49
CA ASN A 53 -25.10 8.86 4.96
C ASN A 53 -24.40 7.48 5.02
N ASP A 54 -23.34 7.36 5.83
CA ASP A 54 -22.49 6.18 5.99
C ASP A 54 -21.79 5.71 4.69
N ARG A 55 -21.60 6.59 3.70
CA ARG A 55 -20.85 6.31 2.46
C ARG A 55 -19.38 6.71 2.62
N PRO A 56 -18.40 5.92 2.13
CA PRO A 56 -17.00 6.31 2.15
C PRO A 56 -16.74 7.65 1.46
N LEU A 57 -15.98 8.54 2.11
CA LEU A 57 -15.75 9.93 1.67
C LEU A 57 -15.11 10.04 0.26
N ILE A 58 -14.45 8.98 -0.19
CA ILE A 58 -13.89 8.84 -1.54
C ILE A 58 -14.94 9.01 -2.66
N PHE A 59 -16.21 8.75 -2.37
CA PHE A 59 -17.32 8.92 -3.33
C PHE A 59 -17.88 10.34 -3.38
N ASN A 60 -17.49 11.23 -2.47
CA ASN A 60 -17.85 12.64 -2.52
C ASN A 60 -16.89 13.36 -3.49
N ASP A 61 -17.42 13.82 -4.62
CA ASP A 61 -16.64 14.47 -5.69
C ASP A 61 -16.04 15.83 -5.29
N GLU A 62 -16.67 16.55 -4.35
CA GLU A 62 -16.16 17.83 -3.85
C GLU A 62 -14.93 17.61 -2.93
N VAL A 63 -15.04 16.66 -2.00
CA VAL A 63 -14.04 16.45 -0.95
C VAL A 63 -12.90 15.51 -1.37
N ARG A 64 -13.15 14.51 -2.23
CA ARG A 64 -12.14 13.51 -2.63
C ARG A 64 -10.85 14.15 -3.12
N SER A 65 -10.94 15.17 -3.97
CA SER A 65 -9.77 15.78 -4.59
C SER A 65 -8.84 16.42 -3.54
N ILE A 66 -9.43 17.09 -2.55
CA ILE A 66 -8.72 17.70 -1.41
C ILE A 66 -8.14 16.60 -0.52
N LEU A 67 -8.91 15.54 -0.24
CA LEU A 67 -8.46 14.39 0.56
C LEU A 67 -7.23 13.70 -0.06
N MET A 68 -7.20 13.54 -1.38
CA MET A 68 -6.06 12.92 -2.08
C MET A 68 -4.81 13.81 -2.07
N ASP A 69 -4.93 15.10 -2.37
CA ASP A 69 -3.78 16.02 -2.35
C ASP A 69 -3.19 16.16 -0.93
N PHE A 70 -4.07 16.20 0.08
CA PHE A 70 -3.70 16.18 1.49
C PHE A 70 -2.90 14.92 1.86
N MET A 71 -3.43 13.75 1.51
CA MET A 71 -2.76 12.47 1.77
C MET A 71 -1.42 12.37 1.02
N ALA A 72 -1.35 12.85 -0.22
CA ALA A 72 -0.11 12.87 -0.99
C ALA A 72 0.94 13.77 -0.33
N ARG A 73 0.55 14.96 0.15
CA ARG A 73 1.45 15.86 0.88
C ARG A 73 1.97 15.22 2.16
N ARG A 74 1.13 14.51 2.92
CA ARG A 74 1.57 13.81 4.15
C ARG A 74 2.54 12.67 3.86
N VAL A 75 2.28 11.85 2.85
CA VAL A 75 3.23 10.81 2.39
C VAL A 75 4.55 11.45 1.97
N GLN A 76 4.51 12.56 1.23
CA GLN A 76 5.70 13.30 0.82
C GLN A 76 6.49 13.87 2.00
N VAL A 77 5.85 14.51 2.99
CA VAL A 77 6.53 15.02 4.19
C VAL A 77 7.17 13.90 5.00
N GLN A 78 6.46 12.78 5.21
CA GLN A 78 7.03 11.61 5.90
C GLN A 78 8.18 10.99 5.11
N LEU A 79 8.09 10.91 3.78
CA LEU A 79 9.18 10.44 2.93
C LEU A 79 10.42 11.33 3.04
N GLN A 80 10.28 12.66 3.08
CA GLN A 80 11.42 13.56 3.29
C GLN A 80 12.03 13.40 4.69
N ARG A 81 11.21 13.29 5.75
CA ARG A 81 11.67 13.01 7.12
C ARG A 81 12.46 11.69 7.20
N LEU A 82 12.03 10.66 6.47
CA LEU A 82 12.72 9.37 6.39
C LEU A 82 14.01 9.45 5.54
N LYS A 83 13.99 10.13 4.39
CA LYS A 83 15.17 10.34 3.54
C LYS A 83 16.28 11.13 4.24
N ALA A 84 15.92 12.10 5.09
CA ALA A 84 16.87 12.82 5.94
C ALA A 84 17.58 11.91 6.97
N LYS A 85 16.96 10.78 7.36
CA LYS A 85 17.57 9.76 8.23
C LYS A 85 18.34 8.71 7.45
N HIS A 86 17.88 8.32 6.26
CA HIS A 86 18.55 7.32 5.42
C HIS A 86 18.25 7.55 3.93
N PRO A 87 19.26 7.70 3.05
CA PRO A 87 19.07 8.14 1.66
C PRO A 87 18.32 7.17 0.76
N ARG A 88 18.21 5.88 1.14
CA ARG A 88 17.42 4.86 0.43
C ARG A 88 16.05 4.61 1.07
N ALA A 89 15.56 5.50 1.93
CA ALA A 89 14.25 5.34 2.53
C ALA A 89 13.12 5.50 1.49
N PHE A 90 12.05 4.74 1.69
CA PHE A 90 10.85 4.72 0.87
C PHE A 90 9.60 4.57 1.75
N MET A 91 8.43 4.78 1.16
CA MET A 91 7.13 4.70 1.83
C MET A 91 6.23 3.73 1.05
N PHE A 92 5.39 3.00 1.77
CA PHE A 92 4.20 2.38 1.21
C PHE A 92 2.99 3.23 1.54
N ILE A 93 2.13 3.46 0.55
CA ILE A 93 0.73 3.79 0.80
C ILE A 93 -0.01 2.47 1.05
N ASP A 94 -0.46 2.29 2.29
CA ASP A 94 -1.26 1.16 2.74
C ASP A 94 -2.59 1.73 3.23
N GLU A 95 -3.57 1.75 2.31
CA GLU A 95 -4.89 2.31 2.56
C GLU A 95 -5.94 1.25 2.20
N PRO A 96 -6.66 0.65 3.16
CA PRO A 96 -7.73 -0.30 2.85
C PRO A 96 -8.87 0.35 2.05
N GLY A 97 -8.94 1.69 2.02
CA GLY A 97 -9.82 2.45 1.11
C GLY A 97 -9.45 2.32 -0.37
N LEU A 98 -8.16 2.19 -0.73
CA LEU A 98 -7.71 2.01 -2.12
C LEU A 98 -8.26 0.72 -2.72
N GLN A 99 -8.38 -0.36 -1.94
CA GLN A 99 -8.96 -1.62 -2.42
C GLN A 99 -10.37 -1.45 -2.99
N PHE A 100 -11.18 -0.53 -2.45
CA PHE A 100 -12.53 -0.26 -2.96
C PHE A 100 -12.52 0.51 -4.28
N ILE A 101 -11.53 1.37 -4.52
CA ILE A 101 -11.34 2.06 -5.81
C ILE A 101 -11.05 1.04 -6.92
N PHE A 102 -10.45 -0.10 -6.60
CA PHE A 102 -10.18 -1.22 -7.51
C PHE A 102 -11.28 -2.31 -7.49
N SER A 103 -12.47 -1.98 -6.96
CA SER A 103 -13.62 -2.89 -6.94
C SER A 103 -14.76 -2.36 -7.81
N SER A 104 -15.25 -3.19 -8.73
CA SER A 104 -16.34 -2.87 -9.67
C SER A 104 -17.69 -2.57 -9.01
N VAL A 105 -17.83 -2.91 -7.72
CA VAL A 105 -19.04 -2.69 -6.90
C VAL A 105 -19.13 -1.25 -6.36
N SER A 106 -18.04 -0.49 -6.42
CA SER A 106 -17.91 0.83 -5.79
C SER A 106 -18.63 1.98 -6.51
N GLY A 107 -18.99 1.81 -7.79
CA GLY A 107 -19.42 2.92 -8.66
C GLY A 107 -18.29 3.87 -9.08
N TYR A 108 -17.05 3.60 -8.63
CA TYR A 108 -15.84 4.21 -9.15
C TYR A 108 -15.50 3.54 -10.49
N THR A 109 -15.34 4.32 -11.56
CA THR A 109 -14.96 3.76 -12.87
C THR A 109 -13.46 3.57 -12.95
N ASP A 110 -13.00 2.55 -13.67
CA ASP A 110 -11.57 2.26 -13.87
C ASP A 110 -10.79 3.47 -14.40
N THR A 111 -11.42 4.29 -15.26
CA THR A 111 -10.87 5.54 -15.77
C THR A 111 -10.64 6.57 -14.66
N LYS A 112 -11.63 6.77 -13.78
CA LYS A 112 -11.54 7.69 -12.64
C LYS A 112 -10.54 7.17 -11.62
N ALA A 113 -10.55 5.85 -11.34
CA ALA A 113 -9.62 5.16 -10.45
C ALA A 113 -8.17 5.39 -10.89
N ARG A 114 -7.93 5.25 -12.20
CA ARG A 114 -6.65 5.51 -12.84
C ARG A 114 -6.23 6.98 -12.71
N GLU A 115 -7.09 7.91 -13.10
CA GLU A 115 -6.76 9.35 -13.12
C GLU A 115 -6.47 9.92 -11.74
N ASP A 116 -7.30 9.58 -10.76
CA ASP A 116 -7.12 10.01 -9.38
C ASP A 116 -5.86 9.39 -8.73
N LEU A 117 -5.58 8.10 -8.98
CA LEU A 117 -4.36 7.47 -8.47
C LEU A 117 -3.09 7.97 -9.17
N ASP A 118 -3.12 8.15 -10.50
CA ASP A 118 -1.99 8.68 -11.26
C ASP A 118 -1.66 10.12 -10.78
N ARG A 119 -2.68 10.95 -10.53
CA ARG A 119 -2.54 12.29 -9.91
C ARG A 119 -1.97 12.23 -8.48
N PHE A 120 -2.46 11.31 -7.66
CA PHE A 120 -1.99 11.12 -6.29
C PHE A 120 -0.50 10.74 -6.25
N LEU A 121 -0.11 9.75 -7.06
CA LEU A 121 1.28 9.29 -7.16
C LEU A 121 2.21 10.37 -7.73
N ALA A 122 1.74 11.18 -8.69
CA ALA A 122 2.52 12.25 -9.29
C ALA A 122 3.01 13.31 -8.29
N GLN A 123 2.29 13.49 -7.17
CA GLN A 123 2.62 14.45 -6.10
C GLN A 123 3.68 13.94 -5.10
N ILE A 124 4.08 12.67 -5.20
CA ILE A 124 4.97 11.99 -4.25
C ILE A 124 6.31 11.67 -4.94
N ASP A 125 7.43 11.94 -4.28
CA ASP A 125 8.76 11.56 -4.78
C ASP A 125 8.95 10.05 -4.79
N ARG A 126 9.81 9.56 -5.71
CA ARG A 126 10.20 8.15 -5.76
C ARG A 126 11.12 7.80 -4.56
N PRO A 127 11.11 6.56 -4.03
CA PRO A 127 10.34 5.41 -4.50
C PRO A 127 8.87 5.42 -4.05
N ARG A 128 7.97 5.19 -5.01
CA ARG A 128 6.51 5.10 -4.82
C ARG A 128 6.11 3.65 -4.56
N GLY A 129 5.72 3.34 -3.32
CA GLY A 129 5.23 2.03 -2.91
C GLY A 129 3.72 1.99 -2.67
N ILE A 130 3.03 0.93 -3.09
CA ILE A 130 1.67 0.60 -2.60
C ILE A 130 1.70 -0.77 -1.91
N HIS A 131 0.97 -0.92 -0.80
CA HIS A 131 0.67 -2.22 -0.20
C HIS A 131 -0.84 -2.48 -0.18
N LEU A 132 -1.24 -3.73 -0.49
CA LEU A 132 -2.61 -4.21 -0.32
C LEU A 132 -2.59 -5.69 0.13
N CYS A 133 -3.29 -6.01 1.22
CA CYS A 133 -3.45 -7.39 1.72
C CYS A 133 -4.62 -8.14 1.05
N GLY A 134 -5.56 -7.43 0.43
CA GLY A 134 -6.73 -8.02 -0.20
C GLY A 134 -6.45 -8.60 -1.59
N ASN A 135 -7.53 -8.91 -2.32
CA ASN A 135 -7.49 -9.28 -3.74
C ASN A 135 -8.04 -8.13 -4.62
N PRO A 136 -7.24 -7.06 -4.89
CA PRO A 136 -7.57 -6.01 -5.84
C PRO A 136 -7.44 -6.51 -7.30
N ASP A 137 -7.79 -5.64 -8.25
CA ASP A 137 -7.30 -5.78 -9.63
C ASP A 137 -5.76 -5.60 -9.67
N TRP A 138 -5.03 -6.71 -9.72
CA TRP A 138 -3.57 -6.74 -9.84
C TRP A 138 -3.07 -6.20 -11.18
N GLU A 139 -3.81 -6.40 -12.28
CA GLU A 139 -3.47 -5.91 -13.62
C GLU A 139 -3.50 -4.37 -13.66
N PHE A 140 -4.51 -3.77 -13.02
CA PHE A 140 -4.60 -2.32 -12.85
C PHE A 140 -3.35 -1.76 -12.14
N LEU A 141 -2.94 -2.40 -11.03
CA LEU A 141 -1.82 -1.96 -10.17
C LEU A 141 -0.45 -2.15 -10.83
N LEU A 142 -0.21 -3.30 -11.46
CA LEU A 142 1.03 -3.59 -12.19
C LEU A 142 1.26 -2.58 -13.33
N LYS A 143 0.18 -2.00 -13.87
CA LYS A 143 0.20 -0.96 -14.92
C LYS A 143 0.28 0.48 -14.40
N ARG A 144 0.28 0.73 -13.08
CA ARG A 144 0.49 2.08 -12.50
C ARG A 144 1.98 2.45 -12.45
N ASP A 145 2.28 3.74 -12.34
CA ASP A 145 3.64 4.26 -12.14
C ASP A 145 4.14 4.07 -10.69
N LEU A 146 4.41 2.82 -10.35
CA LEU A 146 4.93 2.38 -9.05
C LEU A 146 6.35 1.86 -9.16
N ASP A 147 7.16 2.16 -8.14
CA ASP A 147 8.51 1.60 -7.95
C ASP A 147 8.48 0.33 -7.11
N ILE A 148 7.49 0.18 -6.22
CA ILE A 148 7.38 -0.97 -5.32
C ILE A 148 5.91 -1.37 -5.20
N LEU A 149 5.61 -2.66 -5.34
CA LEU A 149 4.28 -3.21 -5.06
C LEU A 149 4.41 -4.30 -4.00
N SER A 150 3.73 -4.12 -2.87
CA SER A 150 3.70 -5.07 -1.78
C SER A 150 2.34 -5.76 -1.71
N MET A 151 2.33 -7.07 -1.56
CA MET A 151 1.12 -7.90 -1.62
C MET A 151 1.17 -9.00 -0.56
N ASP A 152 0.00 -9.50 -0.17
CA ASP A 152 -0.12 -10.78 0.50
C ASP A 152 -0.12 -11.89 -0.57
N ILE A 153 1.06 -12.45 -0.89
CA ILE A 153 1.13 -13.59 -1.80
C ILE A 153 0.69 -14.89 -1.12
N TYR A 154 0.73 -14.98 0.21
CA TYR A 154 0.31 -16.17 0.94
C TYR A 154 -1.15 -16.50 0.64
N THR A 155 -2.02 -15.50 0.68
CA THR A 155 -3.45 -15.62 0.37
C THR A 155 -3.74 -15.58 -1.15
N ASN A 156 -2.94 -14.84 -1.94
CA ASN A 156 -3.27 -14.53 -3.35
C ASN A 156 -2.39 -15.26 -4.41
N ALA A 157 -1.53 -16.21 -4.00
CA ALA A 157 -0.59 -16.92 -4.88
C ALA A 157 -1.18 -17.39 -6.22
N GLU A 158 -2.29 -18.14 -6.17
CA GLU A 158 -2.91 -18.71 -7.38
C GLU A 158 -3.40 -17.64 -8.36
N ILE A 159 -4.00 -16.57 -7.84
CA ILE A 159 -4.51 -15.45 -8.63
C ILE A 159 -3.34 -14.67 -9.23
N PHE A 160 -2.30 -14.39 -8.44
CA PHE A 160 -1.16 -13.60 -8.90
C PHE A 160 -0.37 -14.29 -10.03
N ARG A 161 -0.29 -15.62 -10.04
CA ARG A 161 0.34 -16.42 -11.11
C ARG A 161 -0.25 -16.16 -12.50
N CYS A 162 -1.49 -15.70 -12.60
CA CYS A 162 -2.14 -15.38 -13.88
C CYS A 162 -1.58 -14.10 -14.55
N PHE A 163 -0.92 -13.20 -13.81
CA PHE A 163 -0.50 -11.89 -14.32
C PHE A 163 0.94 -11.85 -14.87
N GLY A 164 1.52 -13.01 -15.20
CA GLY A 164 2.92 -13.13 -15.67
C GLY A 164 3.40 -12.06 -16.66
N PRO A 165 2.65 -11.73 -17.73
CA PRO A 165 3.04 -10.67 -18.68
C PRO A 165 3.11 -9.25 -18.09
N ASP A 166 2.26 -8.92 -17.11
CA ASP A 166 2.25 -7.60 -16.47
C ASP A 166 3.23 -7.53 -15.29
N ILE A 167 3.43 -8.65 -14.56
CA ILE A 167 4.55 -8.84 -13.62
C ILE A 167 5.88 -8.61 -14.35
N ARG A 168 6.03 -9.17 -15.55
CA ARG A 168 7.22 -8.99 -16.39
C ARG A 168 7.48 -7.52 -16.70
N ARG A 169 6.47 -6.81 -17.24
CA ARG A 169 6.56 -5.37 -17.53
C ARG A 169 6.88 -4.54 -16.29
N PHE A 170 6.37 -4.94 -15.12
CA PHE A 170 6.64 -4.30 -13.84
C PHE A 170 8.10 -4.46 -13.42
N VAL A 171 8.69 -5.65 -13.51
CA VAL A 171 10.11 -5.84 -13.14
C VAL A 171 11.08 -5.32 -14.21
N GLU A 172 10.73 -5.40 -15.50
CA GLU A 172 11.54 -4.86 -16.62
C GLU A 172 11.76 -3.34 -16.53
N ARG A 173 10.82 -2.59 -15.94
CA ARG A 173 11.01 -1.14 -15.67
C ARG A 173 11.85 -0.82 -14.42
N GLY A 174 12.43 -1.83 -13.76
CA GLY A 174 13.24 -1.68 -12.55
C GLY A 174 12.45 -1.68 -11.23
N ALA A 175 11.11 -1.86 -11.26
CA ALA A 175 10.30 -1.85 -10.04
C ALA A 175 10.41 -3.18 -9.25
N VAL A 176 10.10 -3.13 -7.96
CA VAL A 176 10.37 -4.18 -6.97
C VAL A 176 9.07 -4.79 -6.43
N LEU A 177 9.04 -6.11 -6.30
CA LEU A 177 7.92 -6.84 -5.72
C LEU A 177 8.24 -7.21 -4.26
N SER A 178 7.35 -6.82 -3.34
CA SER A 178 7.41 -7.21 -1.94
C SER A 178 6.36 -8.31 -1.71
N TRP A 179 6.83 -9.54 -1.55
CA TRP A 179 5.98 -10.71 -1.75
C TRP A 179 5.05 -11.04 -0.56
N GLY A 180 5.32 -10.57 0.66
CA GLY A 180 4.44 -10.79 1.82
C GLY A 180 3.99 -12.24 2.00
N ILE A 181 4.94 -13.17 2.02
CA ILE A 181 4.70 -14.62 2.11
C ILE A 181 4.37 -15.10 3.54
N VAL A 182 4.69 -14.32 4.57
CA VAL A 182 4.51 -14.72 5.97
C VAL A 182 3.07 -14.41 6.41
N PRO A 183 2.29 -15.39 6.92
CA PRO A 183 0.92 -15.14 7.35
C PRO A 183 0.85 -14.13 8.50
N THR A 184 -0.05 -13.15 8.40
CA THR A 184 -0.28 -12.16 9.46
C THR A 184 -1.24 -12.65 10.55
N GLY A 185 -2.08 -13.65 10.23
CA GLY A 185 -3.01 -14.27 11.18
C GLY A 185 -2.32 -15.29 12.08
N PHE A 186 -2.47 -15.15 13.41
CA PHE A 186 -1.82 -16.02 14.41
C PHE A 186 -2.12 -17.51 14.23
N GLU A 187 -3.35 -17.87 13.86
CA GLU A 187 -3.73 -19.27 13.65
C GLU A 187 -3.03 -19.86 12.42
N ALA A 188 -3.06 -19.16 11.28
CA ALA A 188 -2.37 -19.56 10.06
C ALA A 188 -0.85 -19.66 10.30
N PHE A 189 -0.25 -18.63 10.91
CA PHE A 189 1.19 -18.61 11.21
C PHE A 189 1.66 -19.80 12.05
N ASN A 190 0.88 -20.23 13.07
CA ASN A 190 1.24 -21.39 13.91
C ASN A 190 1.07 -22.74 13.21
N GLN A 191 0.30 -22.80 12.11
CA GLN A 191 0.12 -24.00 11.30
C GLN A 191 1.10 -24.07 10.13
N GLU A 192 1.92 -23.03 9.94
CA GLU A 192 2.74 -22.82 8.76
C GLU A 192 4.18 -23.28 8.96
N PHE A 193 4.83 -23.72 7.88
CA PHE A 193 6.19 -24.27 7.90
C PHE A 193 7.08 -23.58 6.87
N GLN A 194 8.33 -23.31 7.26
CA GLN A 194 9.31 -22.62 6.40
C GLN A 194 9.45 -23.24 5.01
N ASP A 195 9.49 -24.58 4.92
CA ASP A 195 9.63 -25.30 3.65
C ASP A 195 8.43 -25.07 2.71
N HIS A 196 7.21 -24.97 3.26
CA HIS A 196 6.00 -24.71 2.49
C HIS A 196 6.02 -23.27 1.95
N LEU A 197 6.32 -22.27 2.79
CA LEU A 197 6.48 -20.87 2.36
C LEU A 197 7.55 -20.70 1.27
N ILE A 198 8.67 -21.41 1.38
CA ILE A 198 9.72 -21.41 0.34
C ILE A 198 9.17 -22.04 -0.95
N SER A 199 8.55 -23.22 -0.89
CA SER A 199 8.01 -23.89 -2.07
C SER A 199 6.96 -23.03 -2.80
N THR A 200 6.07 -22.35 -2.06
CA THR A 200 5.08 -21.43 -2.62
C THR A 200 5.74 -20.29 -3.40
N LEU A 201 6.80 -19.66 -2.88
CA LEU A 201 7.54 -18.63 -3.61
C LEU A 201 8.25 -19.19 -4.84
N GLU A 202 8.89 -20.36 -4.73
CA GLU A 202 9.59 -20.99 -5.85
C GLU A 202 8.66 -21.37 -6.99
N ASP A 203 7.45 -21.86 -6.70
CA ASP A 203 6.42 -22.19 -7.70
C ASP A 203 5.91 -20.95 -8.45
N ILE A 204 5.75 -19.83 -7.75
CA ILE A 204 5.33 -18.55 -8.34
C ILE A 204 6.45 -17.98 -9.22
N TRP A 205 7.71 -18.04 -8.78
CA TRP A 205 8.86 -17.63 -9.59
C TRP A 205 9.08 -18.56 -10.80
N THR A 206 8.82 -19.87 -10.65
CA THR A 206 8.88 -20.83 -11.75
C THR A 206 7.78 -20.56 -12.78
N THR A 207 6.57 -20.23 -12.34
CA THR A 207 5.47 -19.81 -13.23
C THR A 207 5.79 -18.48 -13.91
N SER A 208 6.38 -17.54 -13.16
CA SER A 208 6.83 -16.24 -13.68
C SER A 208 7.95 -16.38 -14.73
N ALA A 209 8.82 -17.39 -14.60
CA ALA A 209 9.83 -17.72 -15.61
C ALA A 209 9.23 -18.21 -16.93
N GLN A 210 8.05 -18.85 -16.92
CA GLN A 210 7.32 -19.23 -18.14
C GLN A 210 6.80 -18.01 -18.91
N ALA A 211 6.56 -16.87 -18.23
CA ALA A 211 6.29 -15.59 -18.88
C ALA A 211 7.56 -14.89 -19.43
N GLY A 212 8.73 -15.52 -19.28
CA GLY A 212 10.01 -15.01 -19.76
C GLY A 212 10.69 -14.01 -18.83
N ILE A 213 10.43 -14.10 -17.51
CA ILE A 213 11.14 -13.31 -16.48
C ILE A 213 12.29 -14.15 -15.93
N GLU A 214 13.51 -13.62 -15.92
CA GLU A 214 14.65 -14.37 -15.35
C GLU A 214 14.51 -14.52 -13.83
N ARG A 215 14.70 -15.73 -13.30
CA ARG A 215 14.62 -15.99 -11.85
C ARG A 215 15.60 -15.12 -11.05
N GLN A 216 16.78 -14.84 -11.61
CA GLN A 216 17.77 -13.95 -10.98
C GLN A 216 17.27 -12.50 -10.90
N GLN A 217 16.53 -12.03 -11.90
CA GLN A 217 15.88 -10.71 -11.88
C GLN A 217 14.80 -10.64 -10.79
N LEU A 218 13.93 -11.65 -10.70
CA LEU A 218 12.90 -11.73 -9.65
C LEU A 218 13.50 -11.68 -8.25
N VAL A 219 14.56 -12.45 -7.98
CA VAL A 219 15.24 -12.46 -6.67
C VAL A 219 15.96 -11.14 -6.38
N ALA A 220 16.59 -10.52 -7.38
CA ALA A 220 17.23 -9.21 -7.23
C ALA A 220 16.23 -8.07 -6.96
N GLN A 221 15.02 -8.18 -7.52
CA GLN A 221 13.92 -7.23 -7.37
C GLN A 221 12.83 -7.74 -6.42
N ALA A 222 13.21 -8.57 -5.43
CA ALA A 222 12.32 -9.07 -4.39
C ALA A 222 12.67 -8.52 -2.99
N TYR A 223 11.65 -8.02 -2.32
CA TYR A 223 11.65 -7.83 -0.87
C TYR A 223 10.82 -8.93 -0.20
N ALA A 224 11.33 -9.44 0.91
CA ALA A 224 10.51 -10.14 1.90
C ALA A 224 10.15 -9.15 3.01
N TRP A 225 8.89 -9.19 3.43
CA TRP A 225 8.35 -8.37 4.52
C TRP A 225 7.93 -9.28 5.67
N GLU A 226 8.26 -8.87 6.88
CA GLU A 226 7.90 -9.56 8.12
C GLU A 226 7.31 -8.55 9.11
N GLN A 227 6.16 -8.87 9.69
CA GLN A 227 5.48 -8.01 10.65
C GLN A 227 5.98 -8.23 12.08
N VAL A 228 7.25 -7.91 12.33
CA VAL A 228 7.79 -7.96 13.70
C VAL A 228 7.08 -6.91 14.58
N ARG A 229 6.51 -7.36 15.71
CA ARG A 229 5.79 -6.51 16.68
C ARG A 229 6.73 -5.61 17.50
N SER A 230 7.23 -4.52 16.91
CA SER A 230 7.73 -3.36 17.67
C SER A 230 8.21 -2.21 16.75
N GLU A 231 7.31 -1.31 16.35
CA GLU A 231 7.54 0.09 15.91
C GLU A 231 8.54 0.39 14.75
N CYS A 232 9.33 -0.58 14.31
CA CYS A 232 10.31 -0.51 13.23
C CYS A 232 10.12 -1.71 12.31
N HIS A 233 9.84 -1.46 11.03
CA HIS A 233 9.70 -2.53 10.04
C HIS A 233 11.01 -2.66 9.25
N TYR A 234 11.61 -3.84 9.28
CA TYR A 234 12.79 -4.16 8.49
C TYR A 234 12.40 -4.75 7.13
N PHE A 235 13.20 -4.44 6.10
CA PHE A 235 13.05 -5.00 4.76
C PHE A 235 14.27 -5.86 4.43
N LEU A 236 14.03 -7.16 4.19
CA LEU A 236 15.06 -8.06 3.68
C LEU A 236 15.05 -8.02 2.15
N THR A 237 16.15 -7.55 1.57
CA THR A 237 16.39 -7.66 0.13
C THR A 237 16.90 -9.06 -0.18
N LEU A 238 16.09 -9.89 -0.85
CA LEU A 238 16.43 -11.30 -1.08
C LEU A 238 17.69 -11.45 -1.97
N GLY A 239 17.94 -10.48 -2.86
CA GLY A 239 19.10 -10.43 -3.76
C GLY A 239 20.48 -10.21 -3.14
N GLN A 240 20.63 -10.14 -1.81
CA GLN A 240 21.96 -10.11 -1.14
C GLN A 240 22.31 -11.40 -0.39
N ALA A 241 21.42 -12.38 -0.33
CA ALA A 241 21.72 -13.70 0.20
C ALA A 241 22.44 -14.56 -0.85
N ALA A 242 23.46 -15.31 -0.43
CA ALA A 242 23.98 -16.41 -1.24
C ALA A 242 22.90 -17.50 -1.39
N PRO A 243 22.90 -18.28 -2.49
CA PRO A 243 21.93 -19.36 -2.67
C PRO A 243 21.97 -20.34 -1.47
N GLY A 244 20.88 -20.39 -0.70
CA GLY A 244 20.74 -21.29 0.45
C GLY A 244 20.88 -20.68 1.84
N SER A 245 20.99 -19.35 2.02
CA SER A 245 20.95 -18.74 3.37
C SER A 245 20.08 -17.48 3.48
N LEU A 246 18.81 -17.65 3.86
CA LEU A 246 18.04 -16.58 4.49
C LEU A 246 18.68 -16.31 5.87
N THR A 247 19.45 -15.24 5.97
CA THR A 247 20.06 -14.82 7.23
C THR A 247 19.26 -13.66 7.81
N ILE A 248 18.33 -13.98 8.70
CA ILE A 248 17.72 -12.98 9.59
C ILE A 248 18.85 -12.42 10.46
N LYS A 249 18.97 -11.10 10.52
CA LYS A 249 19.85 -10.40 11.46
C LYS A 249 18.98 -9.59 12.40
N ASP A 250 19.24 -9.78 13.69
CA ASP A 250 18.65 -9.01 14.80
C ASP A 250 18.97 -7.51 14.71
#